data_AF-A0A941MGR7-F1
#
_entry.id   AF-A0A941MGR7-F1
#
_cell.length_a   1.000
_cell.length_b   1.000
_cell.length_c   1.000
_cell.angle_alpha   90.00
_cell.angle_beta   90.00
_cell.angle_gamma   90.00
#
_symmetry.space_group_name_H-M   'P 1'
#
loop_
_entity.id
_entity.type
_entity.pdbx_description
1 polymer ?
#
loop_
_entity_poly.entity_id
_entity_poly.type
_entity_poly.pdbx_seq_one_letter_code
_entity_poly.pdbx_strand_id
1 'polypeptide(L)'
;MKRDATGRPLAYDITHLVTRLPMPQTSGIEKVDLAFARHFSQSACDVLVHYGHLKPKSFKPEALADLLRYAPVKSPRAGYAHVYSWLTGTPPSDEPPHSKPTTPIESGYWSRRLARLRWQMTPANTSLPKDAIYLNVAQHAFEFSQYFSWLKNRPDVFPVFLVHDL
;
A
#
# COMPACT_ATOMS: atom_id res chain seq x y z
N MET A 1 18.19 4.33 12.29
CA MET A 1 17.98 5.67 11.69
C MET A 1 16.89 6.36 12.50
N LYS A 2 17.20 7.44 13.23
CA LYS A 2 16.23 8.21 14.02
C LYS A 2 15.50 9.15 13.05
N ARG A 3 14.17 9.03 12.93
CA ARG A 3 13.35 10.04 12.22
C ARG A 3 13.32 11.30 13.07
N ASP A 4 13.52 12.46 12.45
CA ASP A 4 13.32 13.76 13.09
C ASP A 4 11.85 13.92 13.53
N ALA A 5 11.65 14.67 14.62
CA ALA A 5 10.39 14.86 15.33
C ALA A 5 9.30 15.64 14.54
N THR A 6 9.41 15.77 13.22
CA THR A 6 8.54 16.61 12.37
C THR A 6 7.78 15.84 11.28
N GLY A 7 8.05 14.55 11.07
CA GLY A 7 7.31 13.72 10.11
C GLY A 7 6.01 13.16 10.69
N ARG A 8 4.86 13.51 10.12
CA ARG A 8 3.56 12.87 10.47
C ARG A 8 3.64 11.37 10.16
N PRO A 9 3.10 10.48 11.03
CA PRO A 9 3.12 9.03 10.77
C PRO A 9 2.39 8.71 9.46
N LEU A 10 2.91 7.77 8.67
CA LEU A 10 2.31 7.36 7.41
C LEU A 10 1.55 6.03 7.58
N ALA A 11 0.24 6.09 7.34
CA ALA A 11 -0.67 4.96 7.30
C ALA A 11 -0.99 4.59 5.84
N TYR A 12 -0.37 3.53 5.33
CA TYR A 12 -0.50 3.12 3.93
C TYR A 12 -1.62 2.09 3.75
N ASP A 13 -2.61 2.40 2.93
CA ASP A 13 -3.72 1.50 2.60
C ASP A 13 -3.30 0.44 1.58
N ILE A 14 -3.39 -0.82 2.00
CA ILE A 14 -3.05 -2.01 1.20
C ILE A 14 -4.28 -2.84 0.83
N THR A 15 -5.49 -2.30 1.01
CA THR A 15 -6.75 -3.02 0.74
C THR A 15 -6.80 -3.49 -0.70
N HIS A 16 -6.42 -2.61 -1.64
CA HIS A 16 -6.38 -2.94 -3.05
C HIS A 16 -5.38 -4.07 -3.34
N LEU A 17 -4.13 -3.91 -2.92
CA LEU A 17 -3.07 -4.91 -3.06
C LEU A 17 -3.54 -6.29 -2.57
N VAL A 18 -4.08 -6.38 -1.35
CA VAL A 18 -4.54 -7.65 -0.76
C VAL A 18 -5.73 -8.24 -1.51
N THR A 19 -6.69 -7.39 -1.91
CA THR A 19 -7.90 -7.84 -2.62
C THR A 19 -7.55 -8.40 -3.99
N ARG A 20 -6.56 -7.79 -4.66
CA ARG A 20 -6.13 -8.15 -6.00
C ARG A 20 -5.09 -9.27 -6.04
N LEU A 21 -4.52 -9.71 -4.91
CA LEU A 21 -3.53 -10.80 -4.87
C LEU A 21 -3.87 -12.01 -5.77
N PRO A 22 -5.10 -12.58 -5.75
CA PRO A 22 -5.39 -13.76 -6.56
C PRO A 22 -5.57 -13.45 -8.05
N MET A 23 -5.80 -12.19 -8.40
CA MET A 23 -6.19 -11.76 -9.74
C MET A 23 -4.96 -11.56 -10.64
N PRO A 24 -5.06 -11.83 -11.96
CA PRO A 24 -4.08 -11.38 -12.93
C PRO A 24 -3.97 -9.85 -12.90
N GLN A 25 -2.79 -9.29 -13.16
CA GLN A 25 -2.63 -7.84 -13.30
C GLN A 25 -3.27 -7.37 -14.60
N THR A 26 -4.22 -6.45 -14.51
CA THR A 26 -5.01 -5.92 -15.63
C THR A 26 -4.90 -4.41 -15.80
N SER A 27 -4.46 -3.64 -14.79
CA SER A 27 -4.56 -2.16 -14.83
C SER A 27 -3.24 -1.42 -14.56
N GLY A 28 -3.19 -0.14 -14.93
CA GLY A 28 -2.10 0.77 -14.57
C GLY A 28 -2.03 1.00 -13.05
N ILE A 29 -3.18 1.11 -12.38
CA ILE A 29 -3.27 1.38 -10.95
C ILE A 29 -2.64 0.28 -10.09
N GLU A 30 -2.78 -0.99 -10.49
CA GLU A 30 -2.12 -2.12 -9.80
C GLU A 30 -0.60 -2.01 -9.83
N LYS A 31 -0.05 -1.46 -10.91
CA LYS A 31 1.40 -1.26 -11.03
C LYS A 31 1.86 -0.12 -10.13
N VAL A 32 1.09 0.96 -10.06
CA VAL A 32 1.39 2.10 -9.16
C VAL A 32 1.33 1.63 -7.72
N ASP A 33 0.24 0.98 -7.32
CA ASP A 33 0.04 0.48 -5.96
C ASP A 33 1.14 -0.52 -5.56
N LEU A 34 1.52 -1.44 -6.46
CA LEU A 34 2.64 -2.35 -6.22
C LEU A 34 3.99 -1.62 -6.07
N ALA A 35 4.20 -0.52 -6.78
CA ALA A 35 5.42 0.27 -6.66
C ALA A 35 5.52 0.96 -5.29
N PHE A 36 4.42 1.57 -4.82
CA PHE A 36 4.34 2.13 -3.47
C PHE A 36 4.52 1.05 -2.41
N ALA A 37 3.87 -0.11 -2.55
CA ALA A 37 4.04 -1.22 -1.62
C ALA A 37 5.50 -1.70 -1.54
N ARG A 38 6.19 -1.83 -2.66
CA ARG A 38 7.62 -2.19 -2.69
C ARG A 38 8.47 -1.13 -2.01
N HIS A 39 8.22 0.14 -2.32
CA HIS A 39 8.93 1.24 -1.68
C HIS A 39 8.75 1.18 -0.15
N PHE A 40 7.51 1.15 0.37
CA PHE A 40 7.27 1.13 1.80
C PHE A 40 7.75 -0.15 2.51
N SER A 41 7.94 -1.26 1.79
CA SER A 41 8.61 -2.44 2.34
C SER A 41 10.10 -2.25 2.62
N GLN A 42 10.73 -1.23 2.01
CA GLN A 42 12.17 -0.95 2.07
C GLN A 42 12.50 0.33 2.84
N SER A 43 11.72 1.40 2.64
CA SER A 43 11.91 2.74 3.24
C SER A 43 10.91 3.05 4.38
N ALA A 44 10.07 2.06 4.74
CA ALA A 44 9.12 2.04 5.85
C ALA A 44 7.97 3.06 5.80
N CYS A 45 6.73 2.57 5.92
CA CYS A 45 5.60 3.31 6.47
C CYS A 45 5.48 3.01 7.98
N ASP A 46 4.63 3.72 8.72
CA ASP A 46 4.45 3.50 10.16
C ASP A 46 3.41 2.43 10.47
N VAL A 47 2.39 2.33 9.61
CA VAL A 47 1.31 1.34 9.77
C VAL A 47 0.68 0.99 8.42
N LEU A 48 0.27 -0.26 8.25
CA LEU A 48 -0.53 -0.69 7.10
C LEU A 48 -2.01 -0.64 7.47
N VAL A 49 -2.84 -0.25 6.51
CA VAL A 49 -4.28 -0.16 6.67
C VAL A 49 -4.96 -1.09 5.69
N HIS A 50 -5.98 -1.80 6.16
CA HIS A 50 -6.92 -2.53 5.32
C HIS A 50 -8.32 -2.21 5.82
N TYR A 51 -9.28 -1.92 4.93
CA TYR A 51 -10.67 -1.77 5.36
C TYR A 51 -11.18 -2.97 6.17
N GLY A 52 -11.99 -2.68 7.17
CA GLY A 52 -12.76 -3.70 7.88
C GLY A 52 -14.25 -3.41 7.73
N HIS A 53 -15.07 -4.32 8.25
CA HIS A 53 -16.53 -4.19 8.18
C HIS A 53 -17.08 -2.98 8.94
N LEU A 54 -16.33 -2.43 9.92
CA LEU A 54 -16.77 -1.29 10.75
C LEU A 54 -15.64 -0.29 11.04
N LYS A 55 -14.41 -0.79 11.23
CA LYS A 55 -13.19 0.00 11.46
C LYS A 55 -12.08 -0.53 10.57
N PRO A 56 -11.12 0.32 10.16
CA PRO A 56 -9.94 -0.15 9.49
C PRO A 56 -9.17 -1.10 10.41
N LYS A 57 -8.62 -2.14 9.82
CA LYS A 57 -7.62 -3.00 10.44
C LYS A 57 -6.25 -2.37 10.21
N SER A 58 -5.48 -2.23 11.28
CA SER A 58 -4.10 -1.78 11.23
C SER A 58 -3.12 -2.91 11.49
N PHE A 59 -2.01 -2.91 10.75
CA PHE A 59 -0.96 -3.92 10.83
C PHE A 59 0.42 -3.29 10.85
N LYS A 60 1.35 -4.08 11.37
CA LYS A 60 2.77 -3.80 11.39
C LYS A 60 3.35 -3.72 9.96
N PRO A 61 4.15 -2.69 9.62
CA PRO A 61 4.76 -2.52 8.29
C PRO A 61 5.54 -3.74 7.78
N GLU A 62 6.16 -4.49 8.69
CA GLU A 62 6.96 -5.68 8.38
C GLU A 62 6.14 -6.77 7.68
N ALA A 63 4.82 -6.80 7.88
CA ALA A 63 3.92 -7.75 7.24
C ALA A 63 3.80 -7.52 5.72
N LEU A 64 4.15 -6.32 5.23
CA LEU A 64 4.09 -5.98 3.81
C LEU A 64 5.07 -6.82 2.98
N ALA A 65 6.27 -7.09 3.52
CA ALA A 65 7.28 -7.86 2.82
C ALA A 65 6.82 -9.30 2.54
N ASP A 66 6.05 -9.91 3.45
CA ASP A 66 5.50 -11.25 3.26
C ASP A 66 4.38 -11.26 2.20
N LEU A 67 3.47 -10.28 2.23
CA LEU A 67 2.45 -10.11 1.20
C LEU A 67 3.04 -9.97 -0.21
N LEU A 68 4.13 -9.21 -0.33
CA LEU A 68 4.80 -8.95 -1.61
C LEU A 68 5.42 -10.19 -2.25
N ARG A 69 5.69 -11.26 -1.48
CA ARG A 69 6.12 -12.56 -2.03
C ARG A 69 5.07 -13.20 -2.93
N TYR A 70 3.80 -12.83 -2.72
CA TYR A 70 2.66 -13.35 -3.47
C TYR A 70 2.19 -12.38 -4.55
N ALA A 71 2.75 -11.17 -4.63
CA ALA A 71 2.36 -10.20 -5.63
C ALA A 71 2.73 -10.72 -7.05
N PRO A 72 1.77 -10.77 -8.00
CA PRO A 72 2.09 -11.08 -9.39
C PRO A 72 3.07 -10.01 -9.92
N VAL A 73 4.23 -10.42 -10.44
CA VAL A 73 5.21 -9.50 -11.04
C VAL A 73 4.69 -9.10 -12.44
N LYS A 74 4.49 -7.81 -12.77
CA LYS A 74 5.45 -6.73 -13.07
C LYS A 74 4.84 -5.34 -12.81
N SER A 75 5.57 -4.48 -12.10
CA SER A 75 5.41 -3.01 -12.14
C SER A 75 6.73 -2.38 -12.62
N PRO A 76 6.71 -1.31 -13.44
CA PRO A 76 7.91 -0.58 -13.84
C PRO A 76 8.59 0.02 -12.61
N ARG A 77 9.91 -0.17 -12.54
CA ARG A 77 10.71 0.01 -11.31
C ARG A 77 11.06 1.46 -10.95
N ALA A 78 10.62 2.49 -11.70
CA ALA A 78 11.27 3.81 -11.59
C ALA A 78 10.37 5.06 -11.71
N GLY A 79 9.03 4.95 -11.71
CA GLY A 79 8.18 6.13 -12.00
C GLY A 79 7.86 7.07 -10.84
N TYR A 80 7.99 6.63 -9.58
CA TYR A 80 7.24 7.26 -8.46
C TYR A 80 8.11 7.74 -7.29
N ALA A 81 9.44 7.62 -7.39
CA ALA A 81 10.37 8.11 -6.36
C ALA A 81 10.17 9.62 -6.10
N HIS A 82 9.93 10.40 -7.15
CA HIS A 82 9.64 11.83 -7.04
C HIS A 82 8.36 12.12 -6.24
N VAL A 83 7.29 11.32 -6.38
CA VAL A 83 6.04 11.50 -5.64
C VAL A 83 6.26 11.22 -4.15
N TYR A 84 7.01 10.18 -3.81
CA TYR A 84 7.37 9.90 -2.42
C TYR A 84 8.22 11.01 -1.81
N SER A 85 9.25 11.46 -2.52
CA SER A 85 10.09 12.59 -2.11
C SER A 85 9.28 13.84 -1.84
N TRP A 86 8.33 14.17 -2.73
CA TRP A 86 7.39 15.26 -2.53
C TRP A 86 6.49 15.05 -1.31
N LEU A 87 5.89 13.86 -1.14
CA LEU A 87 5.00 13.56 -0.01
C LEU A 87 5.69 13.60 1.36
N THR A 88 6.99 13.29 1.40
CA THR A 88 7.76 13.17 2.65
C THR A 88 8.71 14.34 2.90
N GLY A 89 8.85 15.26 1.96
CA GLY A 89 9.84 16.34 2.03
C GLY A 89 11.29 15.86 1.95
N THR A 90 11.53 14.66 1.45
CA THR A 90 12.87 14.06 1.31
C THR A 90 13.42 14.32 -0.09
N PRO A 91 14.68 14.74 -0.28
CA PRO A 91 15.25 14.90 -1.61
C PRO A 91 15.22 13.58 -2.41
N PRO A 92 14.98 13.63 -3.72
CA PRO A 92 14.96 12.43 -4.57
C PRO A 92 16.33 11.74 -4.57
N SER A 93 16.33 10.41 -4.47
CA SER A 93 17.54 9.61 -4.62
C SER A 93 17.83 9.36 -6.10
N ASP A 94 19.08 9.55 -6.52
CA ASP A 94 19.59 9.24 -7.87
C ASP A 94 19.68 7.72 -8.10
N GLU A 95 18.55 7.06 -8.36
CA GLU A 95 18.55 5.67 -8.82
C GLU A 95 18.46 5.62 -10.35
N PRO A 96 19.39 4.93 -11.05
CA PRO A 96 19.37 4.86 -12.50
C PRO A 96 18.19 4.01 -13.00
N PRO A 97 17.58 4.35 -14.16
CA PRO A 97 16.67 3.42 -14.82
C PRO A 97 17.50 2.24 -15.33
N HIS A 98 17.04 1.00 -15.17
CA HIS A 98 17.12 -0.10 -16.16
C HIS A 98 17.07 -1.51 -15.56
N SER A 99 16.22 -2.37 -16.15
CA SER A 99 16.56 -3.75 -16.60
C SER A 99 15.37 -4.36 -17.37
N LYS A 100 15.67 -5.10 -18.46
CA LYS A 100 14.67 -5.81 -19.28
C LYS A 100 14.09 -7.00 -18.52
N PRO A 101 12.81 -7.36 -18.73
CA PRO A 101 12.20 -8.44 -17.98
C PRO A 101 12.40 -9.82 -18.61
N THR A 102 12.78 -10.81 -17.79
CA THR A 102 12.76 -12.25 -18.12
C THR A 102 11.49 -12.89 -17.54
N THR A 103 10.81 -13.73 -18.33
CA THR A 103 9.61 -14.52 -17.94
C THR A 103 10.00 -15.86 -17.30
N PRO A 104 9.19 -16.40 -16.38
CA PRO A 104 8.30 -17.52 -16.73
C PRO A 104 6.88 -17.49 -16.11
N ILE A 105 6.10 -18.50 -16.50
CA ILE A 105 4.63 -18.70 -16.50
C ILE A 105 3.98 -18.86 -15.11
N GLU A 106 2.72 -18.42 -15.05
CA GLU A 106 1.81 -18.42 -13.91
C GLU A 106 1.43 -19.81 -13.37
N SER A 107 1.82 -20.12 -12.14
CA SER A 107 1.11 -21.08 -11.28
C SER A 107 1.16 -20.59 -9.82
N GLY A 108 0.14 -19.82 -9.43
CA GLY A 108 0.10 -19.22 -8.09
C GLY A 108 -1.28 -18.75 -7.62
N TYR A 109 -2.35 -18.97 -8.39
CA TYR A 109 -3.69 -18.54 -7.98
C TYR A 109 -4.05 -19.02 -6.57
N TRP A 110 -3.86 -20.32 -6.30
CA TRP A 110 -4.17 -20.91 -5.00
C TRP A 110 -3.29 -20.39 -3.88
N SER A 111 -1.98 -20.24 -4.09
CA SER A 111 -1.08 -19.68 -3.07
C SER A 111 -1.43 -18.22 -2.77
N ARG A 112 -1.77 -17.41 -3.78
CA ARG A 112 -2.20 -16.02 -3.63
C ARG A 112 -3.58 -15.90 -2.96
N ARG A 113 -4.51 -16.81 -3.28
CA ARG A 113 -5.81 -16.92 -2.59
C ARG A 113 -5.63 -17.28 -1.12
N LEU A 114 -4.76 -18.25 -0.82
CA LEU A 114 -4.43 -18.61 0.56
C LEU A 114 -3.75 -17.46 1.30
N ALA A 115 -2.84 -16.72 0.65
CA ALA A 115 -2.21 -15.53 1.24
C ALA A 115 -3.26 -14.45 1.59
N ARG A 116 -4.22 -14.17 0.69
CA ARG A 116 -5.34 -13.27 0.97
C ARG A 116 -6.19 -13.75 2.15
N LEU A 117 -6.55 -15.03 2.20
CA LEU A 117 -7.34 -15.59 3.30
C LEU A 117 -6.59 -15.51 4.63
N ARG A 118 -5.29 -15.86 4.64
CA ARG A 118 -4.43 -15.73 5.82
C ARG A 118 -4.34 -14.29 6.29
N TRP A 119 -4.21 -13.33 5.38
CA TRP A 119 -4.23 -11.90 5.72
C TRP A 119 -5.54 -11.49 6.40
N GLN A 120 -6.69 -11.90 5.84
CA GLN A 120 -7.99 -11.57 6.41
C GLN A 120 -8.18 -12.11 7.83
N MET A 121 -7.59 -13.27 8.12
CA MET A 121 -7.57 -13.92 9.44
C MET A 121 -6.46 -13.40 10.37
N THR A 122 -5.50 -12.63 9.85
CA THR A 122 -4.39 -12.13 10.66
C THR A 122 -4.93 -11.19 11.74
N PRO A 123 -4.57 -11.40 13.02
CA PRO A 123 -4.94 -10.49 14.09
C PRO A 123 -4.48 -9.08 13.75
N ALA A 124 -5.41 -8.14 13.80
CA ALA A 124 -5.15 -6.74 13.49
C ALA A 124 -5.44 -5.89 14.72
N ASN A 125 -4.74 -4.76 14.80
CA ASN A 125 -5.18 -3.69 15.70
C ASN A 125 -6.27 -2.87 14.98
N THR A 126 -6.98 -2.04 15.71
CA THR A 126 -7.91 -1.04 15.15
C THR A 126 -7.45 0.39 15.43
N SER A 127 -6.27 0.53 16.04
CA SER A 127 -5.66 1.82 16.35
C SER A 127 -4.75 2.26 15.20
N LEU A 128 -4.98 3.49 14.74
CA LEU A 128 -4.09 4.24 13.85
C LEU A 128 -3.34 5.29 14.67
N PRO A 129 -2.04 5.56 14.39
CA PRO A 129 -1.30 6.62 15.04
C PRO A 129 -2.06 7.96 14.99
N LYS A 130 -1.90 8.77 16.03
CA LYS A 130 -2.45 10.12 16.07
C LYS A 130 -1.80 10.97 14.98
N ASP A 131 -2.57 11.86 14.37
CA ASP A 131 -2.11 12.82 13.36
C ASP A 131 -1.55 12.17 12.08
N ALA A 132 -1.84 10.89 11.84
CA ALA A 132 -1.30 10.14 10.71
C ALA A 132 -1.79 10.68 9.35
N ILE A 133 -0.93 10.59 8.33
CA ILE A 133 -1.32 10.70 6.93
C ILE A 133 -1.86 9.35 6.49
N TYR A 134 -3.14 9.29 6.13
CA TYR A 134 -3.74 8.09 5.55
C TYR A 134 -3.60 8.16 4.03
N LEU A 135 -2.74 7.30 3.47
CA LEU A 135 -2.43 7.26 2.05
C LEU A 135 -3.13 6.08 1.39
N ASN A 136 -4.08 6.37 0.50
CA ASN A 136 -4.64 5.37 -0.41
C ASN A 136 -4.30 5.73 -1.84
N VAL A 137 -3.51 4.85 -2.47
CA VAL A 137 -3.01 5.01 -3.84
C VAL A 137 -4.03 4.52 -4.86
N ALA A 138 -4.67 3.38 -4.60
CA ALA A 138 -5.40 2.65 -5.62
C ALA A 138 -6.87 3.06 -5.81
N GLN A 139 -7.39 3.92 -4.93
CA GLN A 139 -8.79 4.34 -4.89
C GLN A 139 -9.81 3.19 -4.87
N HIS A 140 -9.37 2.02 -4.39
CA HIS A 140 -10.20 0.83 -4.42
C HIS A 140 -11.43 0.99 -3.54
N ALA A 141 -12.59 0.62 -4.10
CA ALA A 141 -13.89 0.61 -3.43
C ALA A 141 -14.41 2.00 -2.98
N PHE A 142 -14.00 3.07 -3.65
CA PHE A 142 -14.44 4.45 -3.39
C PHE A 142 -15.94 4.67 -3.52
N GLU A 143 -16.59 3.89 -4.39
CA GLU A 143 -18.04 3.89 -4.57
C GLU A 143 -18.78 3.48 -3.28
N PHE A 144 -18.10 2.82 -2.34
CA PHE A 144 -18.66 2.39 -1.06
C PHE A 144 -18.15 3.25 0.09
N SER A 145 -18.80 4.40 0.30
CA SER A 145 -18.45 5.39 1.36
C SER A 145 -18.31 4.79 2.77
N GLN A 146 -18.97 3.66 3.05
CA GLN A 146 -18.86 2.92 4.30
C GLN A 146 -17.40 2.54 4.66
N TYR A 147 -16.55 2.22 3.68
CA TYR A 147 -15.14 1.88 3.92
C TYR A 147 -14.29 3.04 4.40
N PHE A 148 -14.76 4.27 4.19
CA PHE A 148 -14.08 5.52 4.57
C PHE A 148 -14.78 6.25 5.71
N SER A 149 -15.95 5.78 6.13
CA SER A 149 -16.77 6.42 7.17
C SER A 149 -16.03 6.62 8.49
N TRP A 150 -15.06 5.75 8.80
CA TRP A 150 -14.22 5.83 9.99
C TRP A 150 -13.36 7.11 10.04
N LEU A 151 -13.01 7.70 8.89
CA LEU A 151 -12.25 8.96 8.82
C LEU A 151 -13.04 10.12 9.46
N LYS A 152 -14.38 10.08 9.39
CA LYS A 152 -15.24 11.08 10.05
C LYS A 152 -15.05 11.11 11.58
N ASN A 153 -14.66 9.97 12.16
CA ASN A 153 -14.40 9.82 13.59
C ASN A 153 -12.91 10.02 13.95
N ARG A 154 -12.06 10.35 12.97
CA ARG A 154 -10.61 10.56 13.11
C ARG A 154 -10.20 11.87 12.42
N PRO A 155 -10.67 13.02 12.90
CA PRO A 155 -10.34 14.33 12.31
C PRO A 155 -8.84 14.67 12.41
N ASP A 156 -8.09 13.97 13.26
CA ASP A 156 -6.64 14.07 13.36
C ASP A 156 -5.92 13.39 12.18
N VAL A 157 -6.54 12.39 11.56
CA VAL A 157 -5.97 11.69 10.40
C VAL A 157 -6.18 12.54 9.15
N PHE A 158 -5.10 12.76 8.39
CA PHE A 158 -5.15 13.52 7.14
C PHE A 158 -5.25 12.57 5.94
N PRO A 159 -6.42 12.50 5.26
CA PRO A 159 -6.60 11.60 4.14
C PRO A 159 -5.94 12.15 2.87
N VAL A 160 -5.14 11.32 2.21
CA VAL A 160 -4.49 11.58 0.92
C VAL A 160 -4.87 10.47 -0.04
N PHE A 161 -5.56 10.85 -1.11
CA PHE A 161 -6.03 9.96 -2.15
C PHE A 161 -5.35 10.34 -3.47
N LEU A 162 -4.64 9.39 -4.09
CA LEU A 162 -4.02 9.65 -5.38
C LEU A 162 -5.05 9.40 -6.48
N VAL A 163 -5.31 10.43 -7.29
CA VAL A 163 -6.08 10.30 -8.52
C VAL A 163 -5.09 10.00 -9.64
N HIS A 164 -5.34 8.91 -10.35
CA HIS A 164 -4.56 8.55 -11.52
C HIS A 164 -5.41 8.81 -12.75
N ASP A 165 -4.91 9.64 -13.67
CA ASP A 165 -5.45 9.72 -15.02
C ASP A 165 -5.09 8.41 -15.74
N LEU A 166 -6.09 7.70 -16.26
CA LEU A 166 -5.94 6.39 -16.88
C LEU A 166 -6.02 6.49 -18.40
#